data_AF-A0A2J0M2Y4-F1
#
_entry.id   AF-A0A2J0M2Y4-F1
#
_cell.length_a   1.000
_cell.length_b   1.000
_cell.length_c   1.000
_cell.angle_alpha   90.00
_cell.angle_beta   90.00
_cell.angle_gamma   90.00
#
_symmetry.space_group_name_H-M   'P 1'
#
loop_
_entity.id
_entity.type
_entity.pdbx_description
1 polymer ?
#
loop_
_entity_poly.entity_id
_entity_poly.type
_entity_poly.pdbx_seq_one_letter_code
_entity_poly.pdbx_strand_id
1 'polypeptide(L)'
;ASKFYKVCERYDTPCLLLGDVLSQEPTEIEEKIREPEILERLIKEVYLKRLKNLKLRVRRAAVYSTMSIFLTKGVLLYAVEIPFAKYVMGQCDRLAEVADILVPTFLMALLVVTIRPPKKKNLQLVIMKAKRYIYKDDKKDVYEIELYPKRGFIFKVIIGLFYLLSFGLCFGAIFWLLYWLNFPPLSYLIFIIFTSLIAFTGTKIRQRARELHVTEERDSFLNFILVPFSLPVIQLGKWLAARWKKYNIIAVIFNFLIDMPFLIFVELLEQWRYFIKEKKEEIH
;
A
#
# COMPACT_ATOMS: atom_id res chain seq x y z
N ALA A 1 -6.80 -5.62 -22.77
CA ALA A 1 -6.64 -6.47 -21.56
C ALA A 1 -6.63 -5.66 -20.25
N SER A 2 -5.60 -4.88 -19.91
CA SER A 2 -5.48 -4.23 -18.57
C SER A 2 -6.62 -3.28 -18.18
N LYS A 3 -7.21 -2.53 -19.13
CA LYS A 3 -8.39 -1.68 -18.89
C LYS A 3 -9.65 -2.49 -18.62
N PHE A 4 -9.86 -3.57 -19.38
CA PHE A 4 -10.96 -4.51 -19.18
C PHE A 4 -10.86 -5.15 -17.79
N TYR A 5 -9.68 -5.60 -17.38
CA TYR A 5 -9.46 -6.12 -16.02
C TYR A 5 -9.73 -5.10 -14.92
N LYS A 6 -9.36 -3.82 -15.10
CA LYS A 6 -9.71 -2.75 -14.15
C LYS A 6 -11.20 -2.51 -14.04
N VAL A 7 -11.92 -2.64 -15.16
CA VAL A 7 -13.39 -2.58 -15.18
C VAL A 7 -13.91 -3.78 -14.39
N CYS A 8 -13.52 -5.01 -14.73
CA CYS A 8 -13.90 -6.23 -14.02
C CYS A 8 -13.62 -6.18 -12.49
N GLU A 9 -12.44 -5.74 -12.04
CA GLU A 9 -12.11 -5.55 -10.61
C GLU A 9 -13.10 -4.63 -9.88
N ARG A 10 -13.75 -3.71 -10.60
CA ARG A 10 -14.75 -2.80 -10.04
C ARG A 10 -16.13 -3.46 -9.89
N TYR A 11 -16.44 -4.46 -10.72
CA TYR A 11 -17.61 -5.33 -10.62
C TYR A 11 -17.37 -6.50 -9.66
N ASP A 12 -16.11 -6.88 -9.41
CA ASP A 12 -15.76 -7.87 -8.42
C ASP A 12 -16.34 -7.50 -7.07
N THR A 13 -16.31 -6.22 -6.64
CA THR A 13 -16.78 -5.90 -5.29
C THR A 13 -18.27 -6.22 -5.08
N PRO A 14 -19.23 -5.71 -5.89
CA PRO A 14 -20.63 -6.11 -5.72
C PRO A 14 -20.89 -7.60 -5.98
N CYS A 15 -20.24 -8.22 -6.98
CA CYS A 15 -20.42 -9.65 -7.27
C CYS A 15 -19.83 -10.56 -6.18
N LEU A 16 -18.68 -10.21 -5.62
CA LEU A 16 -18.06 -10.89 -4.46
C LEU A 16 -18.96 -10.77 -3.24
N LEU A 17 -19.54 -9.60 -2.98
CA LEU A 17 -20.44 -9.42 -1.85
C LEU A 17 -21.74 -10.20 -2.03
N LEU A 18 -22.27 -10.29 -3.25
CA LEU A 18 -23.40 -11.15 -3.56
C LEU A 18 -23.04 -12.63 -3.37
N GLY A 19 -21.86 -13.06 -3.82
CA GLY A 19 -21.34 -14.41 -3.55
C GLY A 19 -21.21 -14.71 -2.05
N ASP A 20 -20.68 -13.77 -1.27
CA ASP A 20 -20.55 -13.87 0.18
C ASP A 20 -21.92 -13.95 0.88
N VAL A 21 -22.96 -13.31 0.35
CA VAL A 21 -24.34 -13.41 0.83
C VAL A 21 -24.91 -14.78 0.49
N LEU A 22 -24.83 -15.21 -0.79
CA LEU A 22 -25.32 -16.49 -1.29
C LEU A 22 -24.69 -17.70 -0.57
N SER A 23 -23.45 -17.55 -0.08
CA SER A 23 -22.70 -18.63 0.59
C SER A 23 -23.08 -18.85 2.06
N GLN A 24 -23.92 -18.00 2.67
CA GLN A 24 -24.23 -18.10 4.10
C GLN A 24 -25.31 -19.15 4.41
N GLU A 25 -26.38 -19.23 3.62
CA GLU A 25 -27.54 -20.10 3.88
C GLU A 25 -28.25 -20.54 2.57
N PRO A 26 -27.73 -21.53 1.84
CA PRO A 26 -28.16 -21.84 0.47
C PRO A 26 -29.65 -22.23 0.30
N THR A 27 -30.33 -22.66 1.37
CA THR A 27 -31.72 -23.16 1.32
C THR A 27 -32.81 -22.10 1.60
N GLU A 28 -32.51 -21.01 2.31
CA GLU A 28 -33.50 -19.95 2.65
C GLU A 28 -33.23 -18.63 1.90
N ILE A 29 -32.12 -18.55 1.18
CA ILE A 29 -31.64 -17.33 0.55
C ILE A 29 -32.50 -16.91 -0.65
N GLU A 30 -33.12 -17.84 -1.38
CA GLU A 30 -33.97 -17.50 -2.53
C GLU A 30 -35.20 -16.68 -2.14
N GLU A 31 -35.78 -16.93 -0.96
CA GLU A 31 -36.91 -16.15 -0.44
C GLU A 31 -36.44 -14.81 0.14
N LYS A 32 -35.34 -14.83 0.91
CA LYS A 32 -34.74 -13.62 1.52
C LYS A 32 -34.24 -12.60 0.49
N ILE A 33 -33.80 -13.05 -0.69
CA ILE A 33 -33.33 -12.16 -1.78
C ILE A 33 -34.51 -11.52 -2.55
N ARG A 34 -35.74 -12.02 -2.44
CA ARG A 34 -36.90 -11.37 -3.12
C ARG A 34 -37.27 -10.04 -2.48
N GLU A 35 -37.00 -9.87 -1.19
CA GLU A 35 -37.25 -8.63 -0.47
C GLU A 35 -36.04 -7.67 -0.51
N PRO A 36 -36.18 -6.46 -1.08
CA PRO A 36 -35.07 -5.52 -1.26
C PRO A 36 -34.53 -4.95 0.05
N GLU A 37 -35.31 -4.96 1.13
CA GLU A 37 -34.87 -4.52 2.46
C GLU A 37 -34.00 -5.57 3.14
N ILE A 38 -34.38 -6.85 3.03
CA ILE A 38 -33.61 -7.98 3.57
C ILE A 38 -32.26 -8.10 2.84
N LEU A 39 -32.27 -8.02 1.51
CA LEU A 39 -31.04 -8.05 0.71
C LEU A 39 -30.08 -6.90 1.10
N GLU A 40 -30.59 -5.69 1.31
CA GLU A 40 -29.78 -4.55 1.73
C GLU A 40 -29.08 -4.80 3.07
N ARG A 41 -29.82 -5.35 4.04
CA ARG A 41 -29.28 -5.66 5.35
C ARG A 41 -28.16 -6.71 5.26
N LEU A 42 -28.38 -7.79 4.50
CA LEU A 42 -27.38 -8.84 4.29
C LEU A 42 -26.10 -8.31 3.63
N ILE A 43 -26.23 -7.52 2.55
CA ILE A 43 -25.08 -6.90 1.87
C ILE A 43 -24.32 -5.97 2.83
N LYS A 44 -25.04 -5.20 3.65
CA LYS A 44 -24.44 -4.29 4.63
C LYS A 44 -23.64 -5.04 5.69
N GLU A 45 -24.17 -6.12 6.24
CA GLU A 45 -23.48 -6.95 7.24
C GLU A 45 -22.18 -7.55 6.68
N VAL A 46 -22.25 -8.14 5.48
CA VAL A 46 -21.08 -8.70 4.77
C VAL A 46 -20.05 -7.62 4.45
N TYR A 47 -20.49 -6.49 3.92
CA TYR A 47 -19.60 -5.37 3.59
C TYR A 47 -18.87 -4.85 4.83
N LEU A 48 -19.57 -4.68 5.96
CA LEU A 48 -18.96 -4.20 7.20
C LEU A 48 -17.92 -5.18 7.74
N LYS A 49 -18.19 -6.50 7.66
CA LYS A 49 -17.22 -7.54 8.00
C LYS A 49 -15.97 -7.46 7.13
N ARG A 50 -16.14 -7.34 5.81
CA ARG A 50 -15.04 -7.22 4.84
C ARG A 50 -14.24 -5.93 5.03
N LEU A 51 -14.92 -4.82 5.31
CA LEU A 51 -14.30 -3.54 5.62
C LEU A 51 -13.45 -3.57 6.89
N LYS A 52 -13.95 -4.23 7.96
CA LYS A 52 -13.17 -4.41 9.21
C LYS A 52 -11.89 -5.21 8.94
N ASN A 53 -12.00 -6.33 8.23
CA ASN A 53 -10.85 -7.16 7.86
C ASN A 53 -9.87 -6.41 6.94
N LEU A 54 -10.38 -5.63 5.98
CA LEU A 54 -9.55 -4.79 5.11
C LEU A 54 -8.74 -3.77 5.91
N LYS A 55 -9.38 -3.03 6.83
CA LYS A 55 -8.70 -2.05 7.69
C LYS A 55 -7.57 -2.69 8.51
N LEU A 56 -7.82 -3.87 9.08
CA LEU A 56 -6.80 -4.62 9.83
C LEU A 56 -5.64 -5.05 8.92
N ARG A 57 -5.91 -5.61 7.74
CA ARG A 57 -4.87 -6.01 6.78
C ARG A 57 -4.02 -4.83 6.32
N VAL A 58 -4.65 -3.71 5.98
CA VAL A 58 -3.95 -2.47 5.56
C VAL A 58 -3.09 -1.92 6.70
N ARG A 59 -3.63 -1.86 7.92
CA ARG A 59 -2.89 -1.39 9.11
C ARG A 59 -1.67 -2.27 9.40
N ARG A 60 -1.84 -3.59 9.38
CA ARG A 60 -0.73 -4.54 9.58
C ARG A 60 0.34 -4.34 8.51
N ALA A 61 -0.04 -4.31 7.23
CA ALA A 61 0.89 -4.08 6.13
C ALA A 61 1.65 -2.75 6.27
N ALA A 62 0.96 -1.69 6.68
CA ALA A 62 1.55 -0.39 6.95
C ALA A 62 2.58 -0.43 8.09
N VAL A 63 2.20 -0.95 9.26
CA VAL A 63 3.07 -1.03 10.43
C VAL A 63 4.30 -1.89 10.14
N TYR A 64 4.11 -3.08 9.56
CA TYR A 64 5.22 -3.97 9.24
C TYR A 64 6.16 -3.37 8.19
N SER A 65 5.63 -2.68 7.19
CA SER A 65 6.49 -2.05 6.18
C SER A 65 7.30 -0.90 6.77
N THR A 66 6.68 -0.01 7.57
CA THR A 66 7.40 1.09 8.24
C THR A 66 8.46 0.55 9.20
N MET A 67 8.14 -0.46 10.00
CA MET A 67 9.08 -1.09 10.92
C MET A 67 10.23 -1.77 10.17
N SER A 68 9.93 -2.49 9.09
CA SER A 68 10.95 -3.12 8.25
C SER A 68 11.91 -2.10 7.65
N ILE A 69 11.41 -0.96 7.14
CA ILE A 69 12.26 0.12 6.61
C ILE A 69 13.17 0.69 7.70
N PHE A 70 12.61 1.00 8.87
CA PHE A 70 13.36 1.52 10.01
C PHE A 70 14.50 0.57 10.43
N LEU A 71 14.19 -0.71 10.63
CA LEU A 71 15.16 -1.73 11.01
C LEU A 71 16.21 -1.94 9.92
N THR A 72 15.80 -2.05 8.66
CA THR A 72 16.71 -2.29 7.54
C THR A 72 17.68 -1.12 7.37
N LYS A 73 17.18 0.12 7.46
CA LYS A 73 18.03 1.30 7.40
C LYS A 73 18.97 1.40 8.58
N GLY A 74 18.51 1.07 9.80
CA GLY A 74 19.38 0.98 10.97
C GLY A 74 20.53 -0.02 10.78
N VAL A 75 20.23 -1.23 10.28
CA VAL A 75 21.24 -2.25 10.00
C VAL A 75 22.20 -1.79 8.90
N LEU A 76 21.69 -1.21 7.81
CA LEU A 76 22.52 -0.78 6.69
C LEU A 76 23.41 0.41 7.06
N LEU A 77 22.89 1.36 7.83
CA LEU A 77 23.65 2.47 8.38
C LEU A 77 24.81 1.94 9.22
N TYR A 78 24.53 1.04 10.17
CA TYR A 78 25.55 0.51 11.07
C TYR A 78 26.58 -0.40 10.38
N ALA A 79 26.13 -1.29 9.48
CA ALA A 79 26.98 -2.31 8.87
C ALA A 79 27.75 -1.80 7.65
N VAL A 80 27.25 -0.78 6.94
CA VAL A 80 27.83 -0.33 5.67
C VAL A 80 28.14 1.16 5.69
N GLU A 81 27.16 2.01 5.98
CA GLU A 81 27.30 3.45 5.76
C GLU A 81 28.25 4.11 6.79
N ILE A 82 28.16 3.78 8.08
CA ILE A 82 29.05 4.29 9.13
C ILE A 82 30.50 3.83 8.92
N PRO A 83 30.80 2.53 8.70
CA PRO A 83 32.15 2.10 8.37
C PRO A 83 32.69 2.82 7.13
N PHE A 84 31.88 2.97 6.09
CA PHE A 84 32.29 3.68 4.89
C PHE A 84 32.61 5.16 5.16
N ALA A 85 31.74 5.87 5.88
CA ALA A 85 31.97 7.27 6.25
C ALA A 85 33.23 7.43 7.12
N LYS A 86 33.43 6.57 8.11
CA LYS A 86 34.56 6.64 9.03
C LYS A 86 35.89 6.27 8.38
N TYR A 87 35.95 5.16 7.64
CA TYR A 87 37.20 4.63 7.10
C TYR A 87 37.58 5.18 5.73
N VAL A 88 36.62 5.62 4.91
CA VAL A 88 36.88 6.12 3.56
C VAL A 88 36.83 7.65 3.50
N MET A 89 35.85 8.28 4.16
CA MET A 89 35.66 9.74 4.11
C MET A 89 36.35 10.48 5.26
N GLY A 90 36.63 9.81 6.38
CA GLY A 90 37.23 10.40 7.58
C GLY A 90 36.33 11.41 8.30
N GLN A 91 35.05 11.52 7.91
CA GLN A 91 34.08 12.45 8.49
C GLN A 91 32.77 11.70 8.78
N CYS A 92 32.24 11.88 9.99
CA CYS A 92 30.93 11.37 10.39
C CYS A 92 30.07 12.55 10.82
N ASP A 93 29.11 12.92 9.96
CA ASP A 93 28.08 13.88 10.34
C ASP A 93 26.93 13.14 11.02
N ARG A 94 26.80 13.35 12.34
CA ARG A 94 25.72 12.75 13.14
C ARG A 94 24.34 13.17 12.67
N LEU A 95 24.18 14.36 12.08
CA LEU A 95 22.90 14.80 11.54
C LEU A 95 22.53 14.00 10.30
N ALA A 96 23.49 13.71 9.41
CA ALA A 96 23.28 12.89 8.22
C ALA A 96 22.88 11.45 8.61
N GLU A 97 23.56 10.86 9.60
CA GLU A 97 23.27 9.51 10.09
C GLU A 97 21.85 9.38 10.67
N VAL A 98 21.43 10.36 11.49
CA VAL A 98 20.07 10.39 12.05
C VAL A 98 19.04 10.61 10.94
N ALA A 99 19.31 11.53 10.01
CA ALA A 99 18.43 11.79 8.89
C ALA A 99 18.29 10.57 7.95
N ASP A 100 19.34 9.76 7.77
CA ASP A 100 19.31 8.59 6.88
C ASP A 100 18.30 7.53 7.33
N ILE A 101 18.10 7.38 8.65
CA ILE A 101 17.08 6.49 9.21
C ILE A 101 15.72 7.19 9.26
N LEU A 102 15.68 8.44 9.75
CA LEU A 102 14.42 9.11 10.03
C LEU A 102 13.67 9.52 8.77
N VAL A 103 14.35 10.04 7.74
CA VAL A 103 13.67 10.55 6.54
C VAL A 103 12.94 9.44 5.78
N PRO A 104 13.52 8.27 5.48
CA PRO A 104 12.79 7.18 4.82
C PRO A 104 11.65 6.62 5.68
N THR A 105 11.86 6.51 7.00
CA THR A 105 10.85 6.03 7.95
C THR A 105 9.66 7.00 8.01
N PHE A 106 9.94 8.29 8.10
CA PHE A 106 8.94 9.35 8.09
C PHE A 106 8.19 9.41 6.77
N LEU A 107 8.90 9.30 5.63
CA LEU A 107 8.27 9.25 4.31
C LEU A 107 7.26 8.10 4.21
N MET A 108 7.63 6.90 4.68
CA MET A 108 6.71 5.76 4.69
C MET A 108 5.51 6.00 5.60
N ALA A 109 5.72 6.51 6.81
CA ALA A 109 4.64 6.84 7.75
C ALA A 109 3.67 7.85 7.14
N LEU A 110 4.19 8.91 6.51
CA LEU A 110 3.40 9.92 5.81
C LEU A 110 2.55 9.29 4.69
N LEU A 111 3.17 8.47 3.83
CA LEU A 111 2.47 7.78 2.75
C LEU A 111 1.34 6.92 3.28
N VAL A 112 1.57 6.17 4.36
CA VAL A 112 0.56 5.32 5.00
C VAL A 112 -0.60 6.14 5.57
N VAL A 113 -0.32 7.23 6.29
CA VAL A 113 -1.35 8.06 6.93
C VAL A 113 -2.27 8.71 5.90
N THR A 114 -1.76 9.01 4.69
CA THR A 114 -2.59 9.52 3.59
C THR A 114 -3.55 8.48 3.00
N ILE A 115 -3.37 7.18 3.29
CA ILE A 115 -4.23 6.11 2.76
C ILE A 115 -5.55 6.09 3.51
N ARG A 116 -6.59 6.57 2.83
CA ARG A 116 -7.96 6.58 3.37
C ARG A 116 -8.72 5.32 2.94
N PRO A 117 -9.36 4.59 3.88
CA PRO A 117 -10.29 3.52 3.53
C PRO A 117 -11.54 4.08 2.83
N PRO A 118 -12.34 3.24 2.14
CA PRO A 118 -13.52 3.69 1.42
C PRO A 118 -14.52 4.42 2.34
N LYS A 119 -15.08 5.53 1.84
CA LYS A 119 -16.03 6.38 2.57
C LYS A 119 -17.37 5.67 2.78
N LYS A 120 -18.17 6.11 3.75
CA LYS A 120 -19.54 5.57 3.99
C LYS A 120 -20.44 5.65 2.73
N LYS A 121 -20.30 6.69 1.90
CA LYS A 121 -21.00 6.83 0.61
C LYS A 121 -20.74 5.65 -0.35
N ASN A 122 -19.58 5.00 -0.24
CA ASN A 122 -19.24 3.85 -1.05
C ASN A 122 -20.13 2.63 -0.76
N LEU A 123 -20.51 2.42 0.51
CA LEU A 123 -21.44 1.34 0.88
C LEU A 123 -22.79 1.50 0.18
N GLN A 124 -23.35 2.72 0.17
CA GLN A 124 -24.62 3.01 -0.50
C GLN A 124 -24.54 2.73 -2.01
N LEU A 125 -23.44 3.12 -2.66
CA LEU A 125 -23.21 2.84 -4.08
C LEU A 125 -23.08 1.33 -4.36
N VAL A 126 -22.42 0.59 -3.48
CA VAL A 126 -22.28 -0.87 -3.58
C VAL A 126 -23.64 -1.56 -3.46
N ILE A 127 -24.44 -1.19 -2.45
CA ILE A 127 -25.81 -1.70 -2.27
C ILE A 127 -26.66 -1.41 -3.50
N MET A 128 -26.65 -0.16 -3.98
CA MET A 128 -27.40 0.24 -5.18
C MET A 128 -27.02 -0.60 -6.40
N LYS A 129 -25.72 -0.81 -6.66
CA LYS A 129 -25.27 -1.64 -7.79
C LYS A 129 -25.64 -3.12 -7.63
N ALA A 130 -25.50 -3.67 -6.42
CA ALA A 130 -25.88 -5.05 -6.14
C ALA A 130 -27.40 -5.27 -6.33
N LYS A 131 -28.24 -4.34 -5.86
CA LYS A 131 -29.70 -4.36 -6.08
C LYS A 131 -30.04 -4.35 -7.56
N ARG A 132 -29.38 -3.51 -8.37
CA ARG A 132 -29.61 -3.45 -9.83
C ARG A 132 -29.35 -4.78 -10.54
N TYR A 133 -28.38 -5.58 -10.07
CA TYR A 133 -28.10 -6.89 -10.68
C TYR A 133 -29.20 -7.92 -10.42
N ILE A 134 -29.85 -7.86 -9.25
CA ILE A 134 -30.89 -8.81 -8.86
C ILE A 134 -32.27 -8.38 -9.36
N TYR A 135 -32.62 -7.10 -9.20
CA TYR A 135 -33.99 -6.62 -9.45
C TYR A 135 -34.23 -6.06 -10.86
N LYS A 136 -33.30 -6.27 -11.81
CA LYS A 136 -33.38 -5.80 -13.22
C LYS A 136 -34.04 -4.42 -13.34
N ASP A 137 -33.30 -3.39 -12.94
CA ASP A 137 -33.69 -2.01 -13.22
C ASP A 137 -33.47 -1.74 -14.74
N ASP A 138 -34.46 -1.22 -15.45
CA ASP A 138 -34.52 -1.13 -16.94
C ASP A 138 -33.42 -0.25 -17.58
N LYS A 139 -32.63 0.42 -16.76
CA LYS A 139 -31.47 1.20 -17.21
C LYS A 139 -30.29 0.26 -17.40
N LYS A 140 -30.08 -0.19 -18.65
CA LYS A 140 -28.79 -0.75 -19.08
C LYS A 140 -27.71 0.28 -18.81
N ASP A 141 -26.86 0.04 -17.82
CA ASP A 141 -25.72 0.89 -17.59
C ASP A 141 -24.76 0.74 -18.79
N VAL A 142 -24.76 1.71 -19.69
CA VAL A 142 -23.79 1.80 -20.80
C VAL A 142 -22.50 2.33 -20.22
N TYR A 143 -21.48 1.48 -20.13
CA TYR A 143 -20.16 1.87 -19.65
C TYR A 143 -19.25 2.10 -20.85
N GLU A 144 -19.03 3.36 -21.18
CA GLU A 144 -18.13 3.76 -22.25
C GLU A 144 -16.67 3.44 -21.84
N ILE A 145 -16.07 2.48 -22.55
CA ILE A 145 -14.64 2.26 -22.46
C ILE A 145 -13.98 3.34 -23.31
N GLU A 146 -13.49 4.40 -22.66
CA GLU A 146 -12.70 5.41 -23.36
C GLU A 146 -11.42 4.79 -23.95
N LEU A 147 -11.47 4.56 -25.26
CA LEU A 147 -10.33 4.21 -26.07
C LEU A 147 -9.57 5.50 -26.39
N TYR A 148 -8.46 5.75 -25.68
CA TYR A 148 -7.61 6.88 -26.01
C TYR A 148 -7.17 6.80 -27.48
N PRO A 149 -7.30 7.90 -28.25
CA PRO A 149 -6.91 7.91 -29.65
C PRO A 149 -5.42 7.57 -29.80
N LYS A 150 -5.04 6.98 -30.94
CA LYS A 150 -3.62 6.75 -31.28
C LYS A 150 -2.90 8.10 -31.27
N ARG A 151 -2.04 8.30 -30.28
CA ARG A 151 -1.29 9.54 -30.09
C ARG A 151 -0.28 9.73 -31.22
N GLY A 152 -0.36 10.84 -31.95
CA GLY A 152 0.61 11.22 -32.99
C GLY A 152 2.03 11.38 -32.43
N PHE A 153 3.03 11.38 -33.32
CA PHE A 153 4.45 11.45 -32.94
C PHE A 153 4.77 12.65 -32.04
N ILE A 154 4.30 13.85 -32.41
CA ILE A 154 4.49 15.10 -31.65
C ILE A 154 3.98 14.95 -30.20
N PHE A 155 2.80 14.36 -30.03
CA PHE A 155 2.21 14.15 -28.71
C PHE A 155 3.02 13.16 -27.86
N LYS A 156 3.63 12.13 -28.47
CA LYS A 156 4.55 11.23 -27.76
C LYS A 156 5.83 11.94 -27.33
N VAL A 157 6.39 12.81 -28.18
CA VAL A 157 7.58 13.61 -27.87
C VAL A 157 7.32 14.55 -26.69
N ILE A 158 6.19 15.27 -26.70
CA ILE A 158 5.80 16.17 -25.60
C ILE A 158 5.67 15.40 -24.28
N ILE A 159 5.00 14.24 -24.29
CA ILE A 159 4.88 13.39 -23.11
C ILE A 159 6.25 12.89 -22.64
N GLY A 160 7.12 12.48 -23.57
CA GLY A 160 8.48 12.04 -23.26
C GLY A 160 9.30 13.13 -22.57
N LEU A 161 9.24 14.36 -23.08
CA LEU A 161 9.86 15.54 -22.48
C LEU A 161 9.31 15.82 -21.08
N PHE A 162 8.00 15.76 -20.90
CA PHE A 162 7.38 15.96 -19.59
C PHE A 162 7.81 14.88 -18.59
N TYR A 163 7.90 13.62 -19.03
CA TYR A 163 8.39 12.53 -18.18
C TYR A 163 9.87 12.68 -17.81
N LEU A 164 10.72 13.10 -18.76
CA LEU A 164 12.14 13.37 -18.51
C LEU A 164 12.31 14.54 -17.54
N LEU A 165 11.56 15.62 -17.72
CA LEU A 165 11.55 16.76 -16.80
C LEU A 165 11.12 16.31 -15.39
N SER A 166 10.04 15.54 -15.31
CA SER A 166 9.56 14.98 -14.03
C SER A 166 10.60 14.08 -13.36
N PHE A 167 11.33 13.28 -14.13
CA PHE A 167 12.43 12.45 -13.63
C PHE A 167 13.55 13.34 -13.06
N GLY A 168 14.02 14.32 -13.85
CA GLY A 168 15.09 15.23 -13.45
C GLY A 168 14.73 16.05 -12.21
N LEU A 169 13.52 16.58 -12.14
CA LEU A 169 13.04 17.32 -10.98
C LEU A 169 12.95 16.44 -9.73
N CYS A 170 12.42 15.22 -9.82
CA CYS A 170 12.28 14.36 -8.65
C CYS A 170 13.62 13.85 -8.12
N PHE A 171 14.47 13.27 -8.99
CA PHE A 171 15.77 12.75 -8.56
C PHE A 171 16.74 13.88 -8.23
N GLY A 172 16.67 15.01 -8.95
CA GLY A 172 17.42 16.22 -8.63
C GLY A 172 17.04 16.80 -7.27
N ALA A 173 15.75 16.84 -6.92
CA ALA A 173 15.32 17.27 -5.59
C ALA A 173 15.81 16.34 -4.47
N ILE A 174 15.78 15.02 -4.69
CA ILE A 174 16.32 14.03 -3.72
C ILE A 174 17.84 14.23 -3.57
N PHE A 175 18.56 14.35 -4.67
CA PHE A 175 20.01 14.56 -4.65
C PHE A 175 20.39 15.87 -3.97
N TRP A 176 19.67 16.96 -4.28
CA TRP A 176 19.88 18.26 -3.67
C TRP A 176 19.63 18.24 -2.15
N LEU A 177 18.58 17.54 -1.71
CA LEU A 177 18.29 17.35 -0.29
C LEU A 177 19.41 16.57 0.42
N LEU A 178 19.93 15.50 -0.19
CA LEU A 178 21.03 14.71 0.36
C LEU A 178 22.34 15.49 0.42
N TYR A 179 22.62 16.29 -0.61
CA TYR A 179 23.78 17.16 -0.67
C TYR A 179 23.74 18.22 0.42
N TRP A 180 22.58 18.87 0.61
CA TRP A 180 22.40 19.88 1.66
C TRP A 180 22.57 19.32 3.07
N LEU A 181 22.24 18.04 3.27
CA LEU A 181 22.41 17.33 4.54
C LEU A 181 23.81 16.71 4.71
N ASN A 182 24.77 16.98 3.81
CA ASN A 182 26.14 16.45 3.82
C ASN A 182 26.22 14.91 3.91
N PHE A 183 25.30 14.21 3.23
CA PHE A 183 25.35 12.75 3.23
C PHE A 183 26.63 12.23 2.54
N PRO A 184 27.11 11.02 2.89
CA PRO A 184 28.14 10.34 2.13
C PRO A 184 27.62 9.99 0.72
N PRO A 185 28.43 10.12 -0.35
CA PRO A 185 28.08 9.72 -1.70
C PRO A 185 27.50 8.30 -1.84
N LEU A 186 27.98 7.33 -1.04
CA LEU A 186 27.44 5.97 -1.02
C LEU A 186 25.99 5.94 -0.53
N SER A 187 25.66 6.74 0.48
CA SER A 187 24.30 6.86 1.01
C SER A 187 23.33 7.44 -0.02
N TYR A 188 23.79 8.17 -1.05
CA TYR A 188 22.90 8.75 -2.05
C TYR A 188 22.24 7.65 -2.88
N LEU A 189 23.04 6.69 -3.34
CA LEU A 189 22.57 5.55 -4.10
C LEU A 189 21.59 4.71 -3.27
N ILE A 190 21.95 4.43 -2.02
CA ILE A 190 21.12 3.67 -1.10
C ILE A 190 19.79 4.41 -0.85
N PHE A 191 19.85 5.71 -0.56
CA PHE A 191 18.67 6.50 -0.25
C PHE A 191 17.71 6.57 -1.44
N ILE A 192 18.21 6.68 -2.68
CA ILE A 192 17.41 6.61 -3.90
C ILE A 192 16.70 5.25 -4.00
N ILE A 193 17.43 4.14 -3.78
CA ILE A 193 16.86 2.79 -3.79
C ILE A 193 15.74 2.65 -2.76
N PHE A 194 15.97 3.06 -1.51
CA PHE A 194 14.98 2.99 -0.44
C PHE A 194 13.77 3.88 -0.73
N THR A 195 13.98 5.13 -1.13
CA THR A 195 12.89 6.06 -1.47
C THR A 195 12.00 5.49 -2.57
N SER A 196 12.59 4.87 -3.58
CA SER A 196 11.87 4.18 -4.64
C SER A 196 11.08 2.96 -4.15
N LEU A 197 11.69 2.10 -3.32
CA LEU A 197 11.01 0.96 -2.73
C LEU A 197 9.85 1.38 -1.81
N ILE A 198 10.03 2.46 -1.05
CA ILE A 198 9.01 3.07 -0.18
C ILE A 198 7.84 3.57 -1.02
N ALA A 199 8.12 4.35 -2.07
CA ALA A 199 7.09 4.86 -2.97
C ALA A 199 6.29 3.72 -3.60
N PHE A 200 6.97 2.68 -4.11
CA PHE A 200 6.32 1.50 -4.67
C PHE A 200 5.47 0.75 -3.63
N THR A 201 6.00 0.50 -2.44
CA THR A 201 5.29 -0.20 -1.36
C THR A 201 4.07 0.60 -0.90
N GLY A 202 4.21 1.91 -0.74
CA GLY A 202 3.11 2.81 -0.43
C GLY A 202 1.98 2.73 -1.46
N THR A 203 2.30 2.68 -2.76
CA THR A 203 1.26 2.47 -3.79
C THR A 203 0.56 1.12 -3.69
N LYS A 204 1.27 0.05 -3.32
CA LYS A 204 0.68 -1.28 -3.11
C LYS A 204 -0.25 -1.32 -1.92
N ILE A 205 0.11 -0.69 -0.80
CA ILE A 205 -0.77 -0.57 0.37
C ILE A 205 -2.01 0.27 0.01
N ARG A 206 -1.83 1.37 -0.75
CA ARG A 206 -2.94 2.20 -1.22
C ARG A 206 -3.89 1.43 -2.14
N GLN A 207 -3.35 0.63 -3.06
CA GLN A 207 -4.15 -0.23 -3.93
C GLN A 207 -4.97 -1.23 -3.11
N ARG A 208 -4.36 -1.90 -2.13
CA ARG A 208 -5.07 -2.81 -1.22
C ARG A 208 -6.18 -2.08 -0.46
N ALA A 209 -5.92 -0.89 0.08
CA ALA A 209 -6.93 -0.12 0.80
C ALA A 209 -8.13 0.30 -0.06
N ARG A 210 -7.96 0.31 -1.38
CA ARG A 210 -9.01 0.61 -2.36
C ARG A 210 -9.71 -0.64 -2.91
N GLU A 211 -9.46 -1.83 -2.37
CA GLU A 211 -10.07 -3.09 -2.83
C GLU A 211 -11.61 -3.03 -2.86
N LEU A 212 -12.24 -2.38 -1.88
CA LEU A 212 -13.70 -2.24 -1.82
C LEU A 212 -14.22 -0.95 -2.48
N HIS A 213 -13.37 -0.16 -3.13
CA HIS A 213 -13.72 1.18 -3.61
C HIS A 213 -14.39 1.13 -4.99
N VAL A 214 -15.68 1.47 -5.05
CA VAL A 214 -16.49 1.46 -6.27
C VAL A 214 -16.71 2.87 -6.83
N THR A 215 -16.49 3.90 -6.01
CA THR A 215 -16.69 5.31 -6.37
C THR A 215 -15.59 5.81 -7.31
N GLU A 216 -15.92 6.62 -8.32
CA GLU A 216 -14.92 7.42 -9.05
C GLU A 216 -14.55 8.61 -8.18
N GLU A 217 -13.31 8.69 -7.73
CA GLU A 217 -12.84 9.93 -7.09
C GLU A 217 -12.69 10.99 -8.17
N ARG A 218 -13.15 12.21 -7.90
CA ARG A 218 -12.70 13.37 -8.66
C ARG A 218 -11.21 13.53 -8.39
N ASP A 219 -10.39 13.48 -9.44
CA ASP A 219 -8.96 13.74 -9.30
C ASP A 219 -8.77 15.13 -8.71
N SER A 220 -8.17 15.20 -7.51
CA SER A 220 -7.82 16.46 -6.88
C SER A 220 -6.68 17.11 -7.68
N PHE A 221 -6.64 18.44 -7.75
CA PHE A 221 -5.54 19.17 -8.41
C PHE A 221 -4.15 18.76 -7.87
N LEU A 222 -4.07 18.39 -6.58
CA LEU A 222 -2.86 17.82 -5.98
C LEU A 222 -2.46 16.47 -6.58
N ASN A 223 -3.41 15.61 -6.97
CA ASN A 223 -3.10 14.36 -7.66
C ASN A 223 -2.54 14.62 -9.06
N PHE A 224 -3.01 15.67 -9.75
CA PHE A 224 -2.51 16.02 -11.08
C PHE A 224 -1.02 16.37 -11.07
N ILE A 225 -0.53 17.00 -10.00
CA ILE A 225 0.88 17.33 -9.82
C ILE A 225 1.65 16.16 -9.18
N LEU A 226 1.17 15.57 -8.08
CA LEU A 226 1.94 14.54 -7.37
C LEU A 226 2.08 13.22 -8.14
N VAL A 227 1.11 12.87 -8.99
CA VAL A 227 1.15 11.61 -9.73
C VAL A 227 2.30 11.58 -10.74
N PRO A 228 2.43 12.54 -11.68
CA PRO A 228 3.56 12.56 -12.60
C PRO A 228 4.92 12.53 -11.91
N PHE A 229 5.10 13.34 -10.86
CA PHE A 229 6.37 13.44 -10.13
C PHE A 229 6.72 12.16 -9.38
N SER A 230 5.74 11.49 -8.77
CA SER A 230 5.99 10.21 -8.09
C SER A 230 6.20 9.03 -9.06
N LEU A 231 5.74 9.11 -10.32
CA LEU A 231 5.79 7.99 -11.26
C LEU A 231 7.21 7.47 -11.52
N PRO A 232 8.21 8.30 -11.85
CA PRO A 232 9.60 7.84 -12.02
C PRO A 232 10.13 7.04 -10.82
N VAL A 233 9.92 7.59 -9.62
CA VAL A 233 10.39 6.99 -8.36
C VAL A 233 9.68 5.65 -8.09
N ILE A 234 8.35 5.60 -8.32
CA ILE A 234 7.54 4.38 -8.19
C ILE A 234 7.97 3.32 -9.23
N GLN A 235 8.25 3.72 -10.46
CA GLN A 235 8.66 2.82 -11.53
C GLN A 235 10.02 2.19 -11.24
N LEU A 236 10.99 2.98 -10.76
CA LEU A 236 12.27 2.46 -10.29
C LEU A 236 12.07 1.46 -9.15
N GLY A 237 11.23 1.78 -8.17
CA GLY A 237 10.93 0.89 -7.05
C GLY A 237 10.26 -0.42 -7.49
N LYS A 238 9.32 -0.34 -8.44
CA LYS A 238 8.70 -1.51 -9.06
C LYS A 238 9.72 -2.39 -9.77
N TRP A 239 10.63 -1.78 -10.52
CA TRP A 239 11.69 -2.50 -11.23
C TRP A 239 12.65 -3.18 -10.24
N LEU A 240 13.10 -2.47 -9.20
CA LEU A 240 13.94 -3.00 -8.13
C LEU A 240 13.26 -4.19 -7.42
N ALA A 241 12.01 -4.03 -7.00
CA ALA A 241 11.24 -5.09 -6.33
C ALA A 241 11.05 -6.33 -7.23
N ALA A 242 10.83 -6.12 -8.54
CA ALA A 242 10.71 -7.22 -9.49
C ALA A 242 12.04 -7.99 -9.66
N ARG A 243 13.18 -7.28 -9.65
CA ARG A 243 14.51 -7.90 -9.66
C ARG A 243 14.78 -8.65 -8.35
N TRP A 244 14.39 -8.10 -7.21
CA TRP A 244 14.61 -8.69 -5.89
C TRP A 244 13.77 -9.95 -5.64
N LYS A 245 12.54 -10.05 -6.18
CA LYS A 245 11.71 -11.26 -6.08
C LYS A 245 12.36 -12.51 -6.72
N LYS A 246 13.33 -12.32 -7.63
CA LYS A 246 14.12 -13.41 -8.22
C LYS A 246 15.14 -13.99 -7.24
N TYR A 247 15.52 -13.26 -6.19
CA TYR A 247 16.53 -13.64 -5.19
C TYR A 247 15.88 -14.03 -3.85
N ASN A 248 15.07 -15.10 -3.88
CA ASN A 248 14.33 -15.66 -2.73
C ASN A 248 15.16 -15.78 -1.43
N ILE A 249 16.50 -15.85 -1.53
CA ILE A 249 17.48 -15.92 -0.44
C ILE A 249 17.43 -14.69 0.49
N ILE A 250 17.33 -13.47 -0.04
CA ILE A 250 17.28 -12.25 0.80
C ILE A 250 15.93 -12.14 1.51
N ALA A 251 14.85 -12.57 0.86
CA ALA A 251 13.53 -12.64 1.48
C ALA A 251 13.49 -13.67 2.62
N VAL A 252 14.15 -14.82 2.49
CA VAL A 252 14.29 -15.82 3.55
C VAL A 252 15.12 -15.28 4.73
N ILE A 253 16.22 -14.57 4.47
CA ILE A 253 17.04 -13.92 5.52
C ILE A 253 16.23 -12.83 6.24
N PHE A 254 15.48 -11.99 5.52
CA PHE A 254 14.62 -10.97 6.14
C PHE A 254 13.41 -11.54 6.87
N ASN A 255 12.78 -12.61 6.37
CA ASN A 255 11.74 -13.33 7.10
C ASN A 255 12.32 -13.94 8.38
N PHE A 256 13.51 -14.55 8.31
CA PHE A 256 14.19 -15.08 9.49
C PHE A 256 14.52 -13.97 10.50
N LEU A 257 15.00 -12.80 10.06
CA LEU A 257 15.38 -11.68 10.92
C LEU A 257 14.19 -10.88 11.49
N ILE A 258 13.03 -10.89 10.82
CA ILE A 258 11.82 -10.15 11.22
C ILE A 258 10.79 -11.06 11.91
N ASP A 259 10.52 -12.26 11.38
CA ASP A 259 9.47 -13.15 11.90
C ASP A 259 9.91 -13.94 13.14
N MET A 260 11.15 -14.44 13.23
CA MET A 260 11.61 -15.19 14.41
C MET A 260 11.63 -14.38 15.71
N PRO A 261 12.23 -13.18 15.78
CA PRO A 261 12.26 -12.44 17.05
C PRO A 261 10.87 -11.98 17.49
N PHE A 262 9.95 -11.70 16.55
CA PHE A 262 8.57 -11.35 16.88
C PHE A 262 7.78 -12.55 17.42
N LEU A 263 7.96 -13.75 16.85
CA LEU A 263 7.35 -14.99 17.37
C LEU A 263 7.84 -15.31 18.78
N ILE A 264 9.15 -15.22 19.02
CA ILE A 264 9.76 -15.42 20.35
C ILE A 264 9.26 -14.37 21.35
N PHE A 265 9.12 -13.11 20.94
CA PHE A 265 8.59 -12.05 21.80
C PHE A 265 7.11 -12.26 22.18
N VAL A 266 6.28 -12.72 21.24
CA VAL A 266 4.87 -13.03 21.51
C VAL A 266 4.74 -14.25 22.44
N GLU A 267 5.56 -15.28 22.23
CA GLU A 267 5.60 -16.47 23.09
C GLU A 267 6.03 -16.12 24.52
N LEU A 268 7.02 -15.24 24.68
CA LEU A 268 7.47 -14.73 25.97
C LEU A 268 6.39 -13.90 26.69
N LEU A 269 5.59 -13.11 25.95
CA LEU A 269 4.44 -12.39 26.51
C LEU A 269 3.32 -13.32 26.96
N GLU A 270 3.06 -14.41 26.25
CA GLU A 270 2.07 -15.41 26.68
C GLU A 270 2.54 -16.18 27.91
N GLN A 271 3.80 -16.57 27.98
CA GLN A 271 4.40 -17.17 29.18
C GLN A 271 4.36 -16.22 30.38
N TRP A 272 4.68 -14.94 30.18
CA TRP A 272 4.59 -13.92 31.22
C TRP A 272 3.16 -13.74 31.74
N ARG A 273 2.16 -13.76 30.85
CA ARG A 273 0.74 -13.71 31.22
C ARG A 273 0.33 -14.94 32.03
N TYR A 274 0.82 -16.13 31.67
CA TYR A 274 0.60 -17.36 32.44
C TYR A 274 1.21 -17.28 33.84
N PHE A 275 2.47 -16.84 33.95
CA PHE A 275 3.14 -16.66 35.23
C PHE A 275 2.42 -15.69 36.17
N ILE A 276 1.92 -14.55 35.65
CA ILE A 276 1.14 -13.60 36.45
C ILE A 276 -0.18 -14.23 36.92
N LYS A 277 -0.81 -15.05 36.08
CA LYS A 277 -2.06 -15.73 36.44
C LYS A 277 -1.83 -16.78 37.52
N GLU A 278 -0.77 -17.57 37.40
CA GLU A 278 -0.33 -18.58 38.37
C GLU A 278 0.01 -17.92 39.72
N LYS A 279 0.78 -16.82 39.72
CA LYS A 279 1.07 -16.07 40.95
C LYS A 279 -0.14 -15.40 41.58
N LYS A 280 -1.14 -15.03 40.78
CA LYS A 280 -2.39 -14.45 41.30
C LYS A 280 -3.29 -15.50 41.94
N GLU A 281 -3.23 -16.74 41.46
CA GLU A 281 -3.93 -17.89 42.05
C GLU A 281 -3.26 -18.40 43.34
N GLU A 282 -1.95 -18.19 43.54
CA GLU A 282 -1.26 -18.48 44.82
C GLU A 282 -1.56 -17.47 45.96
N ILE A 283 -2.11 -16.29 45.63
CA ILE A 283 -2.35 -15.19 46.59
C ILE A 283 -3.83 -15.13 47.04
N HIS A 284 -4.66 -16.08 46.60
CA HIS A 284 -6.06 -16.26 47.03
C HIS A 284 -6.30 -17.67 47.53
#